data_AF-A0A3M9ZJE2-F1
#
_entry.id   AF-A0A3M9ZJE2-F1
#
_cell.length_a   1.000
_cell.length_b   1.000
_cell.length_c   1.000
_cell.angle_alpha   90.00
_cell.angle_beta   90.00
_cell.angle_gamma   90.00
#
_symmetry.space_group_name_H-M   'P 1'
#
loop_
_entity.id
_entity.type
_entity.pdbx_description
1 polymer ?
#
loop_
_entity_poly.entity_id
_entity_poly.type
_entity_poly.pdbx_seq_one_letter_code
_entity_poly.pdbx_strand_id
1 'polypeptide(L)'
;GSELVGSDERGSTYALTVAVENPTIIPIAVGKTDFVVVEGSRDVGSGTIEAFVMPAMGSTVAGGEYLLEAGSGGTGSGGARIVGVTSYDVLFASISIPFEYDTAVGFIHGA
;
A
#
# COMPACT_ATOMS: atom_id res chain seq x y z
N GLY A 1 -4.58 1.62 -6.73
CA GLY A 1 -3.93 2.07 -7.98
C GLY A 1 -2.61 2.74 -7.64
N SER A 2 -1.65 2.77 -8.55
CA SER A 2 -0.39 3.46 -8.37
C SER A 2 0.03 4.26 -9.60
N GLU A 3 0.84 5.30 -9.40
CA GLU A 3 1.31 6.21 -10.45
C GLU A 3 2.80 6.52 -10.22
N LEU A 4 3.61 6.47 -11.28
CA LEU A 4 5.03 6.83 -11.20
C LEU A 4 5.17 8.32 -10.93
N VAL A 5 5.81 8.69 -9.82
CA VAL A 5 6.04 10.09 -9.44
C VAL A 5 7.49 10.53 -9.65
N GLY A 6 8.43 9.59 -9.73
CA GLY A 6 9.83 9.90 -10.01
C GLY A 6 10.69 8.65 -10.17
N SER A 7 11.84 8.83 -10.81
CA SER A 7 12.87 7.79 -10.93
C SER A 7 14.25 8.42 -10.75
N ASP A 8 15.11 7.74 -10.00
CA ASP A 8 16.50 8.11 -9.79
C ASP A 8 17.40 6.86 -9.76
N GLU A 9 18.65 7.03 -9.32
CA GLU A 9 19.64 5.95 -9.20
C GLU A 9 19.26 4.85 -8.19
N ARG A 10 18.36 5.14 -7.25
CA ARG A 10 17.85 4.19 -6.25
C ARG A 10 16.70 3.36 -6.78
N GLY A 11 15.96 3.87 -7.77
CA GLY A 11 14.84 3.16 -8.38
C GLY A 11 13.71 4.08 -8.79
N SER A 12 12.49 3.53 -8.81
CA SER A 12 11.27 4.24 -9.24
C SER A 12 10.30 4.38 -8.08
N THR A 13 9.93 5.62 -7.76
CA THR A 13 8.96 5.95 -6.72
C THR A 13 7.57 6.07 -7.31
N TYR A 14 6.61 5.43 -6.67
CA TYR A 14 5.21 5.42 -7.06
C TYR A 14 4.33 5.97 -5.95
N ALA A 15 3.43 6.87 -6.29
CA ALA A 15 2.29 7.19 -5.44
C ALA A 15 1.32 6.01 -5.43
N LEU A 16 0.81 5.67 -4.25
CA LEU A 16 -0.13 4.58 -4.02
C LEU A 16 -1.45 5.15 -3.50
N THR A 17 -2.54 4.65 -4.05
CA THR A 17 -3.90 4.94 -3.58
C THR A 17 -4.64 3.63 -3.31
N VAL A 18 -5.11 3.44 -2.08
CA VAL A 18 -5.83 2.24 -1.64
C VAL A 18 -7.22 2.62 -1.17
N ALA A 19 -8.24 2.01 -1.78
CA ALA A 19 -9.61 2.09 -1.29
C ALA A 19 -9.79 1.09 -0.15
N VAL A 20 -10.29 1.57 0.99
CA VAL A 20 -10.48 0.74 2.19
C VAL A 20 -11.92 0.89 2.66
N GLU A 21 -12.52 -0.24 3.05
CA GLU A 21 -13.89 -0.29 3.58
C GLU A 21 -13.86 -0.75 5.05
N ASN A 22 -14.63 -0.06 5.89
CA ASN A 22 -14.84 -0.44 7.27
C ASN A 22 -16.27 -0.99 7.46
N PRO A 23 -16.42 -2.32 7.55
CA PRO A 23 -17.71 -2.97 7.76
C PRO A 23 -18.14 -2.95 9.23
N THR A 24 -17.55 -2.11 10.08
CA THR A 24 -17.94 -1.97 11.49
C THR A 24 -18.70 -0.69 11.74
N ILE A 25 -19.47 -0.65 12.82
CA ILE A 25 -20.25 0.53 13.26
C ILE A 25 -19.43 1.56 14.03
N ILE A 26 -18.12 1.35 14.19
CA ILE A 26 -17.21 2.22 14.95
C ILE A 26 -16.14 2.76 14.01
N PRO A 27 -15.78 4.06 14.08
CA PRO A 27 -14.65 4.58 13.32
C PRO A 27 -13.34 3.98 13.82
N ILE A 28 -12.43 3.70 12.90
CA ILE A 28 -11.15 3.06 13.20
C ILE A 28 -10.02 3.99 12.77
N ALA A 29 -9.15 4.34 13.71
CA ALA A 29 -7.92 5.05 13.42
C ALA A 29 -6.83 4.05 13.01
N VAL A 30 -6.22 4.31 11.85
CA VAL A 30 -5.16 3.49 11.28
C VAL A 30 -3.86 4.28 11.32
N GLY A 31 -2.85 3.72 11.98
CA GLY A 31 -1.53 4.32 12.04
C GLY A 31 -0.81 4.27 10.68
N LYS A 32 0.31 5.00 10.60
CA LYS A 32 1.23 4.89 9.47
C LYS A 32 1.68 3.43 9.33
N THR A 33 1.59 2.87 8.13
CA THR A 33 1.71 1.43 7.90
C THR A 33 2.78 1.13 6.86
N ASP A 34 3.87 0.51 7.29
CA ASP A 34 4.94 0.06 6.40
C ASP A 34 4.54 -1.23 5.68
N PHE A 35 5.00 -1.35 4.44
CA PHE A 35 4.76 -2.52 3.60
C PHE A 35 5.95 -2.80 2.68
N VAL A 36 5.98 -4.02 2.14
CA VAL A 36 6.92 -4.43 1.10
C VAL A 36 6.16 -4.79 -0.17
N VAL A 37 6.83 -4.60 -1.31
CA VAL A 37 6.33 -4.92 -2.64
C VAL A 37 7.01 -6.22 -3.09
N VAL A 38 6.20 -7.22 -3.39
CA VAL A 38 6.65 -8.58 -3.68
C VAL A 38 6.23 -8.98 -5.09
N GLU A 39 7.18 -9.36 -5.94
CA GLU A 39 6.91 -10.01 -7.23
C GLU A 39 7.30 -11.49 -7.15
N GLY A 40 6.31 -12.38 -7.30
CA GLY A 40 6.51 -13.81 -7.04
C GLY A 40 6.85 -14.06 -5.56
N SER A 41 8.11 -14.40 -5.28
CA SER A 41 8.64 -14.60 -3.92
C SER A 41 9.79 -13.64 -3.57
N ARG A 42 10.01 -12.62 -4.39
CA ARG A 42 11.10 -11.66 -4.21
C ARG A 42 10.55 -10.33 -3.72
N ASP A 43 11.17 -9.81 -2.67
CA ASP A 43 11.03 -8.39 -2.31
C ASP A 43 11.71 -7.55 -3.39
N VAL A 44 10.97 -6.60 -3.94
CA VAL A 44 11.42 -5.70 -5.02
C VAL A 44 11.27 -4.24 -4.62
N GLY A 45 10.82 -3.95 -3.40
CA GLY A 45 10.56 -2.59 -2.98
C GLY A 45 9.87 -2.48 -1.63
N SER A 46 9.81 -1.27 -1.10
CA SER A 46 9.13 -0.98 0.16
C SER A 46 8.47 0.38 0.13
N GLY A 47 7.51 0.57 1.01
CA GLY A 47 6.74 1.79 1.05
C GLY A 47 5.94 1.94 2.33
N THR A 48 5.17 3.01 2.38
CA THR A 48 4.34 3.32 3.52
C THR A 48 2.99 3.90 3.10
N ILE A 49 1.94 3.49 3.80
CA ILE A 49 0.61 4.12 3.74
C ILE A 49 0.54 5.11 4.89
N GLU A 50 0.18 6.35 4.59
CA GLU A 50 0.03 7.40 5.59
C GLU A 50 -1.15 7.12 6.53
N ALA A 51 -1.10 7.65 7.75
CA ALA A 51 -2.16 7.43 8.73
C ALA A 51 -3.52 7.96 8.23
N PHE A 52 -4.59 7.21 8.49
CA PHE A 52 -5.94 7.56 8.04
C PHE A 52 -7.03 7.10 9.02
N VAL A 53 -8.23 7.63 8.85
CA VAL A 53 -9.41 7.21 9.63
C VAL A 53 -10.41 6.55 8.69
N MET A 54 -10.83 5.34 9.06
CA MET A 54 -11.93 4.66 8.38
C MET A 54 -13.25 5.02 9.06
N PRO A 55 -14.20 5.66 8.35
CA PRO A 55 -15.50 5.98 8.92
C PRO A 55 -16.29 4.71 9.24
N ALA A 56 -17.20 4.77 10.21
CA ALA A 56 -18.10 3.67 10.51
C ALA A 56 -19.01 3.37 9.30
N MET A 57 -19.16 2.09 8.95
CA MET A 57 -19.99 1.61 7.84
C MET A 57 -19.74 2.35 6.52
N GLY A 58 -18.47 2.63 6.24
CA GLY A 58 -18.11 3.48 5.11
C GLY A 58 -16.76 3.11 4.51
N SER A 59 -16.43 3.82 3.44
CA SER A 59 -15.17 3.70 2.74
C SER A 59 -14.36 4.98 2.83
N THR A 60 -13.06 4.83 2.66
CA THR A 60 -12.12 5.94 2.54
C THR A 60 -11.03 5.57 1.54
N VAL A 61 -10.23 6.57 1.17
CA VAL A 61 -9.09 6.41 0.29
C VAL A 61 -7.84 6.79 1.09
N ALA A 62 -6.94 5.82 1.23
CA ALA A 62 -5.65 6.00 1.87
C ALA A 62 -4.57 6.24 0.81
N GLY A 63 -3.70 7.22 1.08
CA GLY A 63 -2.55 7.54 0.24
C GLY A 63 -1.25 6.99 0.82
N GLY A 64 -0.30 6.69 -0.05
CA GLY A 64 1.03 6.25 0.34
C GLY A 64 2.02 6.38 -0.80
N GLU A 65 3.25 5.94 -0.57
CA GLU A 65 4.31 5.88 -1.59
C GLU A 65 5.11 4.59 -1.42
N TYR A 66 5.65 4.07 -2.52
CA TYR A 66 6.64 3.00 -2.50
C TYR A 66 7.76 3.22 -3.51
N LEU A 67 8.93 2.69 -3.18
CA LEU A 67 10.09 2.64 -4.04
C LEU A 67 10.24 1.22 -4.57
N LEU A 68 10.27 1.05 -5.90
CA LEU A 68 10.81 -0.15 -6.53
C LEU A 68 12.32 0.02 -6.69
N GLU A 69 13.10 -0.83 -6.04
CA GLU A 69 14.55 -0.69 -5.98
C GLU A 69 15.21 -1.04 -7.32
N ALA A 70 16.17 -0.22 -7.75
CA ALA A 70 16.95 -0.47 -8.95
C ALA A 70 17.73 -1.79 -8.83
N GLY A 71 17.64 -2.65 -9.85
CA GLY A 71 18.35 -3.94 -9.88
C GLY A 71 17.66 -5.08 -9.12
N SER A 72 16.53 -4.84 -8.45
CA SER A 72 15.67 -5.89 -7.86
C SER A 72 15.07 -6.83 -8.92
N GLY A 73 15.07 -6.40 -10.19
CA GLY A 73 14.45 -7.11 -11.30
C GLY A 73 12.92 -7.10 -11.21
N GLY A 74 12.35 -6.23 -10.37
CA GLY A 74 10.94 -5.90 -10.39
C GLY A 74 10.64 -5.03 -11.60
N THR A 75 9.73 -5.48 -12.45
CA THR A 75 9.32 -4.71 -13.62
C THR A 75 8.14 -3.79 -13.33
N GLY A 76 7.51 -3.95 -12.16
CA GLY A 76 6.24 -3.30 -11.86
C GLY A 76 5.12 -3.78 -12.79
N SER A 77 5.34 -4.84 -13.58
CA SER A 77 4.46 -5.26 -14.66
C SER A 77 3.77 -6.59 -14.33
N GLY A 78 2.61 -6.52 -13.70
CA GLY A 78 1.68 -7.64 -13.49
C GLY A 78 2.14 -8.67 -12.45
N GLY A 79 1.39 -8.78 -11.34
CA GLY A 79 1.62 -9.78 -10.29
C GLY A 79 2.47 -9.30 -9.10
N ALA A 80 2.73 -8.00 -9.02
CA ALA A 80 3.26 -7.39 -7.79
C ALA A 80 2.17 -7.37 -6.71
N ARG A 81 2.59 -7.68 -5.48
CA ARG A 81 1.73 -7.75 -4.31
C ARG A 81 2.29 -6.86 -3.24
N ILE A 82 1.44 -6.07 -2.62
CA ILE A 82 1.81 -5.30 -1.44
C ILE A 82 1.44 -6.13 -0.23
N VAL A 83 2.42 -6.41 0.63
CA VAL A 83 2.19 -7.10 1.90
C VAL A 83 2.71 -6.27 3.05
N GLY A 84 1.93 -6.21 4.12
CA GLY A 84 2.27 -5.41 5.29
C GLY A 84 1.46 -5.81 6.50
N VAL A 85 1.72 -5.14 7.61
CA VAL A 85 0.96 -5.31 8.85
C VAL A 85 0.45 -3.96 9.28
N THR A 86 -0.86 -3.79 9.23
CA THR A 86 -1.52 -2.57 9.68
C THR A 86 -1.81 -2.66 11.16
N SER A 87 -1.48 -1.61 11.90
CA SER A 87 -1.83 -1.49 13.32
C SER A 87 -3.05 -0.57 13.50
N TYR A 88 -4.03 -1.05 14.26
CA TYR A 88 -5.29 -0.39 14.55
C TYR A 88 -5.39 -0.11 16.04
N ASP A 89 -5.62 1.14 16.41
CA ASP A 89 -5.87 1.49 17.80
C ASP A 89 -7.38 1.47 18.07
N VAL A 90 -7.81 0.55 18.93
CA VAL A 90 -9.20 0.37 19.35
C VAL A 90 -9.31 0.54 20.86
N LEU A 91 -9.79 1.71 21.29
CA LEU A 91 -10.07 2.09 22.69
C LEU A 91 -8.88 1.88 23.65
N PHE A 92 -8.63 0.65 24.09
CA PHE A 92 -7.62 0.25 25.07
C PHE A 92 -6.62 -0.79 24.54
N ALA A 93 -6.72 -1.20 23.27
CA ALA A 93 -5.85 -2.20 22.65
C ALA A 93 -5.37 -1.72 21.28
N SER A 94 -4.20 -2.21 20.87
CA SER A 94 -3.72 -2.10 19.50
C SER A 94 -3.77 -3.48 18.86
N ILE A 95 -4.35 -3.59 17.67
CA ILE A 95 -4.50 -4.83 16.92
C ILE A 95 -3.63 -4.73 15.67
N SER A 96 -2.78 -5.72 15.43
CA SER A 96 -1.99 -5.83 14.21
C SER A 96 -2.61 -6.85 13.27
N ILE A 97 -3.00 -6.44 12.07
CA ILE A 97 -3.62 -7.31 11.06
C ILE A 97 -2.71 -7.34 9.82
N PRO A 98 -2.25 -8.53 9.39
CA PRO A 98 -1.55 -8.66 8.13
C PRO A 98 -2.50 -8.40 6.96
N PHE A 99 -2.02 -7.74 5.92
CA PHE A 99 -2.77 -7.54 4.68
C PHE A 99 -1.92 -7.91 3.46
N GLU A 100 -2.62 -8.33 2.42
CA GLU A 100 -2.06 -8.58 1.09
C GLU A 100 -2.98 -7.89 0.08
N TYR A 101 -2.41 -7.05 -0.77
CA TYR A 101 -3.13 -6.34 -1.83
C TYR A 101 -2.47 -6.63 -3.17
N ASP A 102 -3.26 -7.15 -4.11
CA ASP A 102 -2.80 -7.33 -5.49
C ASP A 102 -2.82 -5.98 -6.20
N THR A 103 -1.67 -5.55 -6.74
CA THR A 103 -1.57 -4.26 -7.43
C THR A 103 -2.14 -4.30 -8.85
N ALA A 104 -2.87 -5.36 -9.24
CA ALA A 104 -3.46 -5.56 -10.58
C ALA A 104 -4.46 -4.49 -11.08
N VAL A 105 -4.50 -3.28 -10.51
CA VAL A 105 -5.42 -2.22 -10.92
C VAL A 105 -4.67 -0.96 -11.34
N GLY A 106 -4.43 -0.85 -12.66
CA GLY A 106 -4.34 0.43 -13.37
C GLY A 106 -2.99 0.85 -13.95
N PHE A 107 -2.36 0.06 -14.83
CA PHE A 107 -1.28 0.56 -15.70
C PHE A 107 -1.88 1.12 -17.00
N ILE A 108 -2.26 2.41 -17.01
CA ILE A 108 -2.46 3.11 -18.29
C ILE A 108 -1.06 3.41 -18.84
N HIS A 109 -0.66 2.66 -19.87
CA HIS A 109 0.52 3.01 -20.65
C HIS A 109 0.24 4.35 -21.36
N GLY A 110 1.00 5.38 -21.01
CA GLY A 110 1.14 6.56 -21.87
C GLY A 110 1.95 6.14 -23.09
N ALA A 111 1.31 6.17 -24.25
CA ALA A 111 1.93 5.94 -25.56
C ALA A 111 2.92 7.05 -25.93
#